data_AF-A0A2V7I0K2-F1
#
_entry.id   AF-A0A2V7I0K2-F1
#
_cell.length_a   1.000
_cell.length_b   1.000
_cell.length_c   1.000
_cell.angle_alpha   90.00
_cell.angle_beta   90.00
_cell.angle_gamma   90.00
#
_symmetry.space_group_name_H-M   'P 1'
#
loop_
_entity.id
_entity.type
_entity.pdbx_description
1 polymer ?
#
loop_
_entity_poly.entity_id
_entity_poly.type
_entity_poly.pdbx_seq_one_letter_code
_entity_poly.pdbx_strand_id
1 'polypeptide(L)'
;DRLDYTYTQRAWRDGWHRFRGNARPSEFFHRNVFLSFQEDDLGVRDRALIGVDQLMWGSDYPHTESTFPRSRKILERILAGVPDDQQRAITRSTAARLYGFELE
;
A
#
# COMPACT_ATOMS: atom_id res chain seq x y z
N ASP A 1 -10.59 -4.85 5.27
CA ASP A 1 -11.94 -5.46 5.14
C ASP A 1 -12.16 -6.76 5.91
N ARG A 2 -11.55 -7.89 5.54
CA ARG A 2 -11.89 -9.19 6.16
C ARG A 2 -11.61 -9.24 7.66
N LEU A 3 -10.53 -8.62 8.11
CA LEU A 3 -10.22 -8.48 9.53
C LEU A 3 -11.25 -7.60 10.24
N ASP A 4 -11.63 -6.47 9.65
CA ASP A 4 -12.69 -5.61 10.17
C ASP A 4 -14.02 -6.34 10.28
N TYR A 5 -14.45 -7.06 9.25
CA TYR A 5 -15.68 -7.84 9.27
C TYR A 5 -15.67 -8.86 10.42
N THR A 6 -14.57 -9.62 10.55
CA THR A 6 -14.41 -10.59 11.64
C THR A 6 -14.45 -9.90 12.99
N TYR A 7 -13.81 -8.73 13.09
CA TYR A 7 -13.78 -7.92 14.29
C TYR A 7 -15.18 -7.38 14.63
N THR A 8 -15.92 -6.78 13.70
CA THR A 8 -17.18 -6.07 14.03
C THR A 8 -18.43 -6.94 13.96
N GLN A 9 -18.48 -7.95 13.08
CA GLN A 9 -19.74 -8.66 12.75
C GLN A 9 -19.86 -10.05 13.39
N ARG A 10 -18.76 -10.64 13.88
CA ARG A 10 -18.84 -11.96 14.53
C ARG A 10 -19.30 -11.80 15.98
N ALA A 11 -20.14 -12.75 16.43
CA ALA A 11 -20.58 -12.81 17.81
C ALA A 11 -19.37 -12.81 18.74
N TRP A 12 -19.40 -11.92 19.72
CA TRP A 12 -18.34 -11.83 20.71
C TRP A 12 -18.25 -13.14 21.50
N ARG A 13 -17.03 -13.62 21.71
CA ARG A 13 -16.73 -14.80 22.51
C ARG A 13 -15.79 -14.40 23.62
N ASP A 14 -15.90 -15.09 24.75
CA ASP A 14 -14.99 -14.88 25.87
C ASP A 14 -13.53 -15.05 25.44
N GLY A 15 -12.65 -14.17 25.93
CA GLY A 15 -11.23 -14.11 25.54
C GLY A 15 -10.91 -13.41 24.21
N TRP A 16 -11.89 -12.90 23.45
CA TRP A 16 -11.60 -12.16 22.21
C TRP A 16 -11.14 -10.72 22.49
N HIS A 17 -9.98 -10.36 21.94
CA HIS A 17 -9.38 -9.04 22.15
C HIS A 17 -10.14 -7.92 21.42
N ARG A 18 -10.33 -6.79 22.11
CA ARG A 18 -10.80 -5.53 21.54
C ARG A 18 -9.76 -4.44 21.77
N PHE A 19 -9.28 -3.85 20.68
CA PHE A 19 -8.46 -2.65 20.72
C PHE A 19 -9.15 -1.50 21.44
N ARG A 20 -8.33 -0.66 22.09
CA ARG A 20 -8.78 0.53 22.80
C ARG A 20 -9.59 1.44 21.87
N GLY A 21 -10.71 1.94 22.39
CA GLY A 21 -11.59 2.84 21.63
C GLY A 21 -12.33 2.16 20.47
N ASN A 22 -12.41 0.83 20.44
CA ASN A 22 -13.00 0.05 19.34
C ASN A 22 -12.33 0.29 17.98
N ALA A 23 -11.06 0.71 17.97
CA ALA A 23 -10.29 0.89 16.75
C ALA A 23 -10.30 -0.39 15.91
N ARG A 24 -10.57 -0.25 14.61
CA ARG A 24 -10.63 -1.40 13.71
C ARG A 24 -9.24 -1.83 13.24
N PRO A 25 -9.04 -3.11 12.89
CA PRO A 25 -7.79 -3.58 12.28
C PRO A 25 -7.32 -2.73 11.08
N SER A 26 -8.24 -2.29 10.21
CA SER A 26 -7.94 -1.42 9.07
C SER A 26 -7.33 -0.07 9.48
N GLU A 27 -7.72 0.50 10.61
CA GLU A 27 -7.15 1.76 11.10
C GLU A 27 -5.67 1.60 11.44
N PHE A 28 -5.29 0.45 12.01
CA PHE A 28 -3.88 0.13 12.23
C PHE A 28 -3.14 -0.14 10.92
N PHE A 29 -3.79 -0.80 9.96
CA PHE A 29 -3.22 -1.03 8.63
C PHE A 29 -2.86 0.29 7.94
N HIS A 30 -3.82 1.21 7.81
CA HIS A 30 -3.59 2.50 7.15
C HIS A 30 -2.63 3.42 7.92
N ARG A 31 -2.41 3.18 9.22
CA ARG A 31 -1.44 3.94 10.01
C ARG A 31 -0.02 3.38 9.95
N ASN A 32 0.12 2.06 9.92
CA ASN A 32 1.39 1.41 10.27
C ASN A 32 1.93 0.44 9.21
N VAL A 33 1.14 0.07 8.20
CA VAL A 33 1.53 -0.95 7.21
C VAL A 33 1.81 -0.29 5.87
N PHE A 34 2.92 -0.66 5.25
CA PHE A 34 3.32 -0.20 3.92
C PHE A 34 3.67 -1.41 3.06
N LEU A 35 3.36 -1.34 1.77
CA LEU A 35 3.47 -2.44 0.82
C LEU A 35 4.32 -2.00 -0.37
N SER A 36 5.36 -2.77 -0.67
CA SER A 36 6.13 -2.60 -1.91
C SER A 36 5.63 -3.54 -3.01
N PHE A 37 5.74 -3.11 -4.27
CA PHE A 37 5.46 -3.94 -5.45
C PHE A 37 6.33 -3.53 -6.65
N GLN A 38 6.45 -4.44 -7.63
CA GLN A 38 7.30 -4.31 -8.82
C GLN A 38 6.47 -4.02 -10.08
N GLU A 39 5.57 -4.93 -10.48
CA GLU A 39 4.84 -4.89 -11.75
C GLU A 39 3.31 -5.10 -11.63
N ASP A 40 2.79 -5.18 -10.40
CA ASP A 40 1.40 -5.54 -10.08
C ASP A 40 0.39 -4.44 -10.44
N ASP A 41 -0.16 -4.50 -11.65
CA ASP A 41 -1.20 -3.58 -12.13
C ASP A 41 -2.52 -3.70 -11.36
N LEU A 42 -2.86 -4.89 -10.87
CA LEU A 42 -4.02 -5.13 -10.01
C LEU A 42 -3.92 -4.35 -8.69
N GLY A 43 -2.72 -4.27 -8.09
CA GLY A 43 -2.47 -3.48 -6.90
C GLY A 43 -2.71 -1.99 -7.14
N VAL A 44 -2.28 -1.48 -8.29
CA VAL A 44 -2.52 -0.09 -8.70
C VAL A 44 -4.00 0.17 -9.00
N ARG A 45 -4.70 -0.77 -9.64
CA ARG A 45 -6.13 -0.67 -9.90
C ARG A 45 -6.92 -0.56 -8.60
N ASP A 46 -6.57 -1.40 -7.62
CA ASP A 46 -7.29 -1.51 -6.35
C ASP A 46 -6.72 -0.57 -5.26
N ARG A 47 -5.84 0.38 -5.63
CA ARG A 47 -5.17 1.32 -4.72
C ARG A 47 -6.11 2.14 -3.82
N ALA A 48 -7.34 2.39 -4.25
CA ALA A 48 -8.33 3.11 -3.42
C ALA A 48 -8.83 2.24 -2.27
N LEU A 49 -8.88 0.92 -2.47
CA LEU A 49 -9.22 -0.06 -1.44
C LEU A 49 -8.03 -0.33 -0.51
N ILE A 50 -6.82 -0.45 -1.09
CA ILE A 50 -5.59 -0.69 -0.33
C ILE A 50 -5.17 0.55 0.46
N GLY A 51 -5.35 1.73 -0.13
CA GLY A 51 -4.82 3.00 0.34
C GLY A 51 -3.58 3.42 -0.45
N VAL A 52 -3.67 4.55 -1.14
CA VAL A 52 -2.59 5.08 -2.00
C VAL A 52 -1.32 5.36 -1.18
N ASP A 53 -1.47 5.86 0.05
CA ASP A 53 -0.38 6.18 0.96
C ASP A 53 0.26 4.96 1.65
N GLN A 54 -0.22 3.76 1.33
CA GLN A 54 0.35 2.49 1.77
C GLN A 54 1.16 1.81 0.67
N LEU A 55 0.97 2.18 -0.60
CA LEU A 55 1.68 1.59 -1.73
C LEU A 55 3.00 2.31 -2.01
N MET A 56 4.05 1.53 -2.28
CA MET A 56 5.36 2.00 -2.71
C MET A 56 5.84 1.16 -3.88
N TRP A 57 6.24 1.79 -4.99
CA TRP A 57 6.93 1.07 -6.04
C TRP A 57 8.38 0.81 -5.66
N GLY A 58 8.88 -0.40 -5.92
CA GLY A 58 10.28 -0.77 -5.78
C GLY A 58 10.73 -1.63 -6.94
N SER A 59 11.92 -1.39 -7.48
CA SER A 59 12.41 -2.14 -8.66
C SER A 59 12.94 -3.53 -8.34
N ASP A 60 13.20 -3.81 -7.06
CA ASP A 60 13.77 -5.08 -6.56
C ASP A 60 15.06 -5.50 -7.28
N TYR A 61 15.91 -4.53 -7.59
CA TYR A 61 17.17 -4.78 -8.28
C TYR A 61 18.18 -5.45 -7.34
N PRO A 62 18.95 -6.47 -7.77
CA PRO A 62 19.03 -7.06 -9.13
C PRO A 62 18.33 -8.43 -9.25
N HIS A 63 17.23 -8.65 -8.51
CA HIS A 63 16.61 -9.97 -8.47
C HIS A 63 15.98 -10.38 -9.82
N THR A 64 15.61 -11.65 -9.94
CA THR A 64 15.02 -12.21 -11.17
C THR A 64 13.69 -11.52 -11.54
N GLU A 65 12.93 -11.17 -10.51
CA GLU A 65 11.67 -10.43 -10.53
C GLU A 65 11.86 -8.91 -10.70
N SER A 66 13.10 -8.44 -10.80
CA SER A 66 13.38 -7.02 -10.94
C SER A 66 12.77 -6.44 -12.22
N THR A 67 12.27 -5.21 -12.11
CA THR A 67 11.82 -4.45 -13.27
C THR A 67 12.98 -3.89 -14.12
N PHE A 68 14.22 -3.93 -13.62
CA PHE A 68 15.39 -3.44 -14.35
C PHE A 68 15.67 -4.31 -15.60
N PRO A 69 16.07 -3.73 -16.75
CA PRO A 69 16.30 -2.31 -17.05
C PRO A 69 15.04 -1.57 -17.57
N ARG A 70 13.87 -2.20 -17.49
CA ARG A 70 12.62 -1.70 -18.09
C ARG A 70 11.70 -0.96 -17.11
N SER A 71 12.18 -0.61 -15.91
CA SER A 71 11.40 0.01 -14.83
C SER A 71 10.50 1.15 -15.29
N ARG A 72 11.03 2.09 -16.09
CA ARG A 72 10.25 3.23 -16.60
C ARG A 72 9.08 2.80 -17.51
N LYS A 73 9.32 1.88 -18.44
CA LYS A 73 8.28 1.36 -19.35
C LYS A 73 7.19 0.60 -18.60
N ILE A 74 7.57 -0.13 -17.55
CA ILE A 74 6.62 -0.85 -16.70
C ILE A 74 5.76 0.14 -15.92
N LEU A 75 6.37 1.15 -15.29
CA LEU A 75 5.67 2.22 -14.58
C LEU A 75 4.70 2.99 -15.48
N GLU A 76 5.13 3.39 -16.68
CA GLU A 76 4.28 4.05 -17.67
C GLU A 76 3.01 3.23 -18.00
N ARG A 77 3.14 1.91 -18.11
CA ARG A 77 2.02 1.01 -18.36
C ARG A 77 1.10 0.88 -17.15
N ILE A 78 1.65 0.55 -15.97
CA ILE A 78 0.81 0.18 -14.81
C ILE A 78 0.20 1.40 -14.12
N LEU A 79 0.79 2.58 -14.27
CA LEU A 79 0.26 3.85 -13.74
C LEU A 79 -0.59 4.62 -14.77
N ALA A 80 -0.82 4.08 -15.96
CA ALA A 80 -1.63 4.74 -16.98
C ALA A 80 -3.03 5.09 -16.45
N GLY A 81 -3.40 6.36 -16.50
CA GLY A 81 -4.68 6.87 -16.00
C GLY A 81 -4.76 7.08 -14.47
N VAL A 82 -3.69 6.83 -13.73
CA VAL A 82 -3.60 7.20 -12.31
C VAL A 82 -3.35 8.71 -12.21
N PRO A 83 -4.08 9.46 -11.36
CA PRO A 83 -3.82 10.87 -11.12
C PRO A 83 -2.37 11.14 -10.69
N ASP A 84 -1.79 12.24 -11.16
CA ASP A 84 -0.37 12.56 -10.97
C ASP A 84 0.06 12.62 -9.48
N ASP A 85 -0.82 13.11 -8.60
CA ASP A 85 -0.60 13.15 -7.16
C ASP A 85 -0.47 11.74 -6.57
N GLN A 86 -1.28 10.79 -7.05
CA GLN A 86 -1.24 9.40 -6.61
C GLN A 86 -0.05 8.65 -7.22
N GLN A 87 0.32 8.95 -8.46
CA GLN A 87 1.57 8.42 -9.04
C GLN A 87 2.78 8.88 -8.21
N ARG A 88 2.82 10.16 -7.81
CA ARG A 88 3.87 10.68 -6.93
C ARG A 88 3.86 10.03 -5.55
N ALA A 89 2.68 9.77 -4.97
CA ALA A 89 2.57 9.03 -3.72
C ALA A 89 3.22 7.65 -3.82
N ILE A 90 2.80 6.87 -4.81
CA ILE A 90 3.25 5.49 -5.03
C ILE A 90 4.75 5.41 -5.36
N THR A 91 5.27 6.33 -6.16
CA THR A 91 6.66 6.24 -6.67
C THR A 91 7.68 7.06 -5.87
N ARG A 92 7.23 7.95 -4.99
CA ARG A 92 8.11 8.93 -4.32
C ARG A 92 7.70 9.25 -2.89
N SER A 93 6.56 9.92 -2.69
CA SER A 93 6.31 10.61 -1.42
C SER A 93 5.94 9.69 -0.26
N THR A 94 5.34 8.53 -0.51
CA THR A 94 5.12 7.53 0.55
C THR A 94 6.45 7.03 1.12
N ALA A 95 7.38 6.64 0.25
CA ALA A 95 8.70 6.18 0.67
C ALA A 95 9.50 7.30 1.37
N ALA A 96 9.45 8.52 0.83
CA ALA A 96 10.12 9.66 1.45
C ALA A 96 9.62 9.93 2.87
N ARG A 97 8.31 9.92 3.08
CA ARG A 97 7.71 10.07 4.42
C ARG A 97 8.08 8.93 5.36
N LEU A 98 8.09 7.68 4.87
CA LEU A 98 8.41 6.50 5.69
C LEU A 98 9.88 6.50 6.13
N TYR A 99 10.80 6.84 5.23
CA TYR A 99 12.23 6.78 5.48
C TYR A 99 12.85 8.12 5.92
N GLY A 100 12.06 9.20 5.96
CA GLY A 100 12.52 10.53 6.38
C GLY A 100 13.37 11.25 5.34
N PHE A 101 13.13 11.02 4.04
CA PHE A 101 13.80 11.75 2.97
C PHE A 101 13.14 13.10 2.73
N GLU A 102 13.96 14.14 2.55
CA GLU A 102 13.49 15.44 2.08
C GLU A 102 13.18 15.36 0.58
N LEU A 103 12.05 15.96 0.19
CA LEU A 103 11.66 16.07 -1.20
C LEU A 103 11.98 17.48 -1.68
N GLU A 104 12.88 17.57 -2.65
CA GLU A 104 13.09 18.79 -3.45
C GLU A 104 11.86 19.16 -4.28
#